data_AF-A0A934WZW1-F1
#
_entry.id   AF-A0A934WZW1-F1
#
_cell.length_a   1.000
_cell.length_b   1.000
_cell.length_c   1.000
_cell.angle_alpha   90.00
_cell.angle_beta   90.00
_cell.angle_gamma   90.00
#
_symmetry.space_group_name_H-M   'P 1'
#
loop_
_entity.id
_entity.type
_entity.pdbx_description
1 polymer ?
#
loop_
_entity_poly.entity_id
_entity_poly.type
_entity_poly.pdbx_seq_one_letter_code
_entity_poly.pdbx_strand_id
1 'polypeptide(L)' 'MYNFFNFFKKKSEHQKLSDQYKRMMEEYHKLSTVDRRKADEKMARADEISKKIDALNKEKK' A
#
# COMPACT_ATOMS: atom_id res chain seq x y z
N MET A 1 -21.05 -4.63 24.74
CA MET A 1 -20.12 -5.60 24.10
C MET A 1 -19.81 -5.09 22.69
N TYR A 2 -18.57 -4.70 22.39
CA TYR A 2 -18.20 -4.10 21.10
C TYR A 2 -18.09 -5.20 20.04
N ASN A 3 -18.99 -5.19 19.05
CA ASN A 3 -18.92 -6.07 17.88
C ASN A 3 -17.78 -5.62 16.94
N PHE A 4 -16.54 -6.01 17.23
CA PHE A 4 -15.37 -5.75 16.37
C PHE A 4 -15.06 -6.89 15.38
N PHE A 5 -15.99 -7.83 15.16
CA PHE A 5 -15.71 -9.06 14.39
C PHE A 5 -16.63 -9.29 13.19
N ASN A 6 -16.94 -8.24 12.43
CA ASN A 6 -17.66 -8.38 11.15
C ASN A 6 -16.81 -8.04 9.90
N PHE A 7 -15.48 -8.03 10.02
CA PHE A 7 -14.55 -7.57 8.98
C PHE A 7 -13.93 -8.69 8.11
N PHE A 8 -14.56 -9.85 8.01
CA PHE A 8 -14.23 -10.86 6.99
C PHE A 8 -14.93 -10.60 5.64
N LYS A 9 -15.20 -9.33 5.30
CA LYS A 9 -15.43 -8.97 3.90
C LYS A 9 -14.09 -9.12 3.18
N LYS A 10 -14.06 -9.86 2.06
CA LYS A 10 -12.86 -9.96 1.20
C LYS A 10 -12.26 -8.56 1.07
N LYS A 11 -11.00 -8.38 1.46
CA LYS A 11 -10.30 -7.09 1.31
C LYS A 11 -10.53 -6.63 -0.13
N SER A 12 -11.13 -5.46 -0.27
CA SER A 12 -11.34 -4.87 -1.59
C SER A 12 -9.97 -4.70 -2.24
N GLU A 13 -9.93 -4.76 -3.57
CA GLU A 13 -8.68 -4.59 -4.30
C GLU A 13 -7.95 -3.29 -3.92
N HIS A 14 -8.72 -2.22 -3.69
CA HIS A 14 -8.25 -0.96 -3.12
C HIS A 14 -7.58 -1.14 -1.74
N GLN A 15 -8.21 -1.86 -0.81
CA GLN A 15 -7.60 -2.14 0.50
C GLN A 15 -6.31 -2.96 0.37
N LYS A 16 -6.27 -3.95 -0.52
CA LYS A 16 -5.05 -4.74 -0.74
C LYS A 16 -3.90 -3.89 -1.25
N LEU A 17 -4.16 -3.00 -2.22
CA LEU A 17 -3.15 -2.10 -2.76
C LEU A 17 -2.73 -1.06 -1.72
N SER A 18 -3.66 -0.50 -0.95
CA SER A 18 -3.35 0.44 0.13
C SER A 18 -2.47 -0.21 1.22
N ASP A 19 -2.78 -1.45 1.63
CA ASP A 19 -1.96 -2.21 2.56
C ASP A 19 -0.55 -2.48 1.99
N GLN A 20 -0.44 -2.81 0.70
CA GLN A 20 0.85 -3.02 0.04
C GLN A 20 1.67 -1.73 -0.05
N TYR A 21 1.04 -0.62 -0.40
CA TYR A 21 1.67 0.70 -0.43
C TYR A 21 2.25 1.06 0.94
N LYS A 22 1.44 0.90 2.00
CA LYS A 22 1.86 1.19 3.37
C LYS A 22 3.06 0.34 3.79
N ARG A 23 3.05 -0.96 3.47
CA ARG A 23 4.19 -1.86 3.74
C ARG A 23 5.44 -1.42 2.99
N MET A 24 5.32 -1.05 1.72
CA MET A 24 6.47 -0.58 0.93
C MET A 24 7.05 0.72 1.49
N MET A 25 6.21 1.65 1.97
CA MET A 25 6.68 2.88 2.61
C MET A 25 7.35 2.61 3.96
N GLU A 26 6.81 1.71 4.78
CA GLU A 26 7.47 1.30 6.03
C GLU A 26 8.84 0.65 5.77
N GLU A 27 8.94 -0.20 4.74
CA GLU A 27 10.20 -0.80 4.31
C GLU A 27 11.16 0.25 3.73
N TYR A 28 10.66 1.20 2.94
CA TYR A 28 11.43 2.34 2.45
C TYR A 28 12.07 3.13 3.59
N HIS A 29 11.28 3.49 4.61
CA HIS A 29 11.80 4.24 5.76
C HIS A 29 12.85 3.47 6.54
N LYS A 30 12.72 2.15 6.65
CA LYS A 30 13.74 1.29 7.26
C LYS A 30 15.00 1.24 6.39
N LEU A 31 14.83 1.04 5.08
CA LEU A 31 15.94 0.90 4.14
C LEU A 31 16.63 2.23 3.82
N SER A 32 15.97 3.39 3.91
CA SER A 32 16.58 4.68 3.60
C SER A 32 17.76 5.01 4.51
N THR A 33 17.79 4.41 5.71
CA THR A 33 18.90 4.53 6.66
C THR A 33 20.01 3.48 6.47
N VAL A 34 19.72 2.38 5.77
CA VAL A 34 20.62 1.22 5.64
C VAL A 34 21.18 1.08 4.22
N ASP A 35 20.33 1.20 3.21
CA ASP A 35 20.64 0.96 1.80
C ASP A 35 19.76 1.85 0.91
N ARG A 36 20.36 2.97 0.46
CA ARG A 36 19.68 3.97 -0.37
C ARG A 36 19.21 3.42 -1.71
N ARG A 37 19.96 2.50 -2.34
CA ARG A 37 19.56 1.92 -3.63
C ARG A 37 18.30 1.09 -3.48
N LYS A 38 18.23 0.24 -2.45
CA LYS A 38 17.03 -0.55 -2.17
C LYS A 38 15.85 0.32 -1.73
N ALA A 39 16.12 1.43 -1.02
CA ALA A 39 15.09 2.41 -0.69
C ALA A 39 14.50 3.00 -1.97
N ASP A 40 15.31 3.50 -2.90
CA ASP A 40 14.85 4.09 -4.15
C ASP A 40 14.00 3.09 -4.97
N GLU A 41 14.41 1.82 -5.03
CA GLU A 41 13.62 0.76 -5.67
C GLU A 41 12.23 0.55 -5.01
N LYS A 42 12.16 0.59 -3.67
CA LYS A 42 10.90 0.44 -2.93
C LYS A 42 9.99 1.66 -3.12
N MET A 43 10.57 2.86 -3.17
CA MET A 43 9.83 4.09 -3.43
C MET A 43 9.21 4.07 -4.83
N ALA A 44 9.96 3.68 -5.86
CA ALA A 44 9.45 3.54 -7.22
C ALA A 44 8.27 2.55 -7.30
N ARG A 45 8.37 1.41 -6.61
CA ARG A 45 7.27 0.43 -6.53
C ARG A 45 6.05 0.97 -5.78
N ALA A 46 6.26 1.75 -4.72
CA ALA A 46 5.18 2.38 -3.99
C ALA A 46 4.43 3.40 -4.87
N ASP A 47 5.14 4.19 -5.68
CA ASP A 47 4.53 5.12 -6.63
C ASP A 47 3.68 4.41 -7.70
N GLU A 48 4.14 3.27 -8.21
CA GLU A 48 3.34 2.44 -9.12
C GLU A 48 2.05 1.93 -8.47
N ILE A 49 2.11 1.51 -7.21
CA ILE A 49 0.93 1.09 -6.45
C ILE A 49 -0.03 2.26 -6.23
N SER A 50 0.48 3.45 -5.91
CA SER A 50 -0.33 4.66 -5.77
C SER A 50 -1.10 4.97 -7.05
N LYS A 51 -0.42 4.91 -8.21
CA LYS A 51 -1.07 5.11 -9.52
C LYS A 51 -2.16 4.08 -9.79
N LYS A 52 -1.97 2.82 -9.40
CA LYS A 52 -2.99 1.76 -9.52
C LYS A 52 -4.20 2.03 -8.63
N ILE A 53 -3.97 2.52 -7.41
CA ILE A 53 -5.05 2.92 -6.49
C ILE A 53 -5.86 4.08 -7.11
N ASP A 54 -5.19 5.09 -7.65
CA ASP A 54 -5.85 6.23 -8.29
C ASP A 54 -6.63 5.82 -9.54
N ALA A 55 -6.07 4.94 -10.37
CA ALA A 55 -6.75 4.39 -11.53
C ALA A 55 -8.02 3.61 -11.13
N LEU A 56 -7.93 2.73 -10.12
CA LEU A 56 -9.08 1.99 -9.59
C LEU A 56 -10.16 2.91 -9.00
N ASN A 57 -9.76 4.00 -8.34
CA ASN A 57 -10.69 5.00 -7.81
C ASN A 57 -11.37 5.78 -8.94
N LYS A 58 -10.66 6.03 -10.04
CA LYS A 58 -11.21 6.70 -11.23
C LYS A 58 -12.17 5.81 -12.01
N GLU A 59 -11.88 4.53 -12.16
CA GLU A 59 -12.76 3.56 -12.85
C GLU A 59 -14.07 3.29 -12.09
N LYS A 60 -14.07 3.46 -10.77
CA LYS A 60 -15.27 3.27 -9.93
C LYS A 60 -16.17 4.50 -9.82
N LYS A 61 -15.80 5.61 -10.47
CA LYS A 61 -16.51 6.88 -10.44
C LYS A 61 -17.38 7.05 -11.68
#